data_AF-A0A2I0SZV0-F1
#
_entry.id   AF-A0A2I0SZV0-F1
#
_cell.length_a   1.000
_cell.length_b   1.000
_cell.length_c   1.000
_cell.angle_alpha   90.00
_cell.angle_beta   90.00
_cell.angle_gamma   90.00
#
_symmetry.space_group_name_H-M   'P 1'
#
loop_
_entity.id
_entity.type
_entity.pdbx_description
1 polymer ?
#
loop_
_entity_poly.entity_id
_entity_poly.type
_entity_poly.pdbx_seq_one_letter_code
_entity_poly.pdbx_strand_id
1 'polypeptide(L)'
;MPLENMNEFTAHMLEVVNAHMNLRRNLTSVSRAPQSFSSAGISDVGGYGGGGSFPVNGLTAHQSQVLNLIKNCPIPEGMSLQELKVQLHNMSMSTIK
;
A
#
# COMPACT_ATOMS: atom_id res chain seq x y z
N MET A 1 6.72 31.19 12.76
CA MET A 1 6.12 32.50 12.41
C MET A 1 4.61 32.33 12.45
N PRO A 2 3.83 33.21 13.09
CA PRO A 2 2.38 33.16 12.98
C PRO A 2 1.96 33.32 11.51
N LEU A 3 0.85 32.70 11.09
CA LEU A 3 0.33 32.93 9.75
C LEU A 3 -0.22 34.37 9.67
N GLU A 4 0.50 35.24 8.96
CA GLU A 4 0.15 36.65 8.81
C GLU A 4 -0.78 36.90 7.61
N ASN A 5 -0.85 35.95 6.67
CA ASN A 5 -1.63 36.08 5.45
C ASN A 5 -2.52 34.85 5.20
N MET A 6 -3.83 35.02 5.36
CA MET A 6 -4.81 33.95 5.11
C MET A 6 -4.91 33.55 3.63
N ASN A 7 -4.52 34.43 2.70
CA ASN A 7 -4.48 34.10 1.28
C ASN A 7 -3.30 33.17 0.97
N GLU A 8 -2.19 33.28 1.69
CA GLU A 8 -1.06 32.36 1.57
C GLU A 8 -1.42 30.97 2.09
N PHE A 9 -2.13 30.91 3.23
CA PHE A 9 -2.71 29.66 3.71
C PHE A 9 -3.65 29.01 2.69
N THR A 10 -4.55 29.81 2.11
CA THR A 10 -5.49 29.35 1.09
C THR A 10 -4.76 28.88 -0.17
N ALA A 11 -3.76 29.62 -0.64
CA ALA A 11 -2.93 29.25 -1.78
C ALA A 11 -2.20 27.94 -1.54
N HIS A 12 -1.60 27.77 -0.36
CA HIS A 12 -0.94 26.51 0.02
C HIS A 12 -1.89 25.32 -0.01
N MET A 13 -3.12 25.46 0.51
CA MET A 13 -4.12 24.40 0.43
C MET A 13 -4.46 24.03 -1.02
N LEU A 14 -4.63 25.03 -1.90
CA LEU A 14 -4.93 24.80 -3.31
C LEU A 14 -3.76 24.13 -4.05
N GLU A 15 -2.52 24.53 -3.76
CA GLU A 15 -1.31 23.93 -4.33
C GLU A 15 -1.15 22.46 -3.94
N VAL A 16 -1.39 22.12 -2.66
CA VAL A 16 -1.31 20.73 -2.17
C VAL A 16 -2.35 19.86 -2.88
N VAL A 17 -3.59 20.31 -3.00
CA VAL A 17 -4.64 19.57 -3.72
C VAL A 17 -4.29 19.42 -5.20
N ASN A 18 -3.84 20.49 -5.85
CA ASN A 18 -3.46 20.47 -7.26
C ASN A 18 -2.27 19.52 -7.53
N ALA A 19 -1.26 19.50 -6.66
CA ALA A 19 -0.13 18.59 -6.77
C ALA A 19 -0.58 17.12 -6.70
N HIS A 20 -1.45 16.78 -5.74
CA HIS A 20 -2.01 15.43 -5.61
C HIS A 20 -2.86 15.02 -6.82
N MET A 21 -3.71 15.92 -7.34
CA MET A 21 -4.51 15.65 -8.53
C MET A 21 -3.64 15.39 -9.76
N ASN A 22 -2.57 16.16 -9.95
CA ASN A 22 -1.65 15.98 -11.07
C ASN A 22 -0.82 14.70 -10.94
N LEU A 23 -0.34 14.36 -9.75
CA LEU A 23 0.36 13.09 -9.51
C LEU A 23 -0.51 11.89 -9.89
N ARG A 24 -1.79 11.88 -9.47
CA ARG A 24 -2.74 10.82 -9.83
C ARG A 24 -2.95 10.70 -11.34
N ARG A 25 -3.11 11.82 -12.04
CA ARG A 25 -3.32 11.84 -13.49
C ARG A 25 -2.12 11.28 -14.26
N ASN A 26 -0.91 11.51 -13.74
CA ASN A 26 0.31 10.91 -14.29
C ASN A 26 0.38 9.39 -14.05
N LEU A 27 -0.06 8.90 -12.88
CA LEU A 27 -0.13 7.45 -12.62
C LEU A 27 -1.19 6.74 -13.49
N THR A 28 -2.34 7.35 -13.73
CA THR A 28 -3.41 6.74 -14.55
C THR A 28 -3.13 6.77 -16.06
N SER A 29 -2.28 7.68 -16.53
CA SER A 29 -1.88 7.74 -17.95
C SER A 29 -0.82 6.70 -18.33
N VAL A 30 0.00 6.24 -17.37
CA VAL A 30 0.98 5.15 -17.58
C VAL A 30 0.33 3.75 -17.64
N SER A 31 -0.91 3.59 -17.18
CA SER A 31 -1.62 2.29 -17.16
C SER A 31 -2.28 1.87 -18.50
N ARG A 32 -2.00 2.53 -19.63
CA ARG A 32 -2.53 2.13 -20.95
C ARG A 32 -1.58 1.29 -21.82
N ALA A 33 -0.64 0.56 -21.21
CA ALA A 33 0.05 -0.53 -21.90
C ALA A 33 -0.67 -1.86 -21.63
N PRO A 34 -1.17 -2.58 -22.66
CA PRO A 34 -1.73 -3.91 -22.47
C PRO A 34 -0.58 -4.88 -22.20
N GLN A 35 -0.33 -5.20 -20.93
CA GLN A 35 0.52 -6.34 -20.60
C GLN A 35 -0.33 -7.60 -20.71
N SER A 36 -0.13 -8.33 -21.80
CA SER A 36 -0.62 -9.70 -21.97
C SER A 36 0.14 -10.58 -20.98
N PHE A 37 -0.51 -10.96 -19.87
CA PHE A 37 -0.01 -12.02 -19.02
C PHE A 37 -0.51 -13.34 -19.61
N SER A 38 0.37 -14.03 -20.32
CA SER A 38 0.14 -15.41 -20.74
C SER A 38 -0.11 -16.28 -19.51
N SER A 39 -1.25 -16.96 -19.52
CA SER A 39 -1.56 -18.03 -18.57
C SER A 39 -0.54 -19.17 -18.69
N ALA A 40 0.21 -19.39 -17.63
CA ALA A 40 0.86 -20.66 -17.29
C ALA A 40 0.73 -20.74 -15.76
N GLY A 41 -0.08 -21.61 -15.15
CA GLY A 41 -0.16 -23.06 -15.36
C GLY A 41 0.76 -23.74 -14.35
N ILE A 42 0.22 -24.70 -13.58
CA ILE A 42 0.89 -25.62 -12.61
C ILE A 42 1.03 -25.03 -11.19
N SER A 43 0.10 -25.31 -10.26
CA SER A 43 -0.02 -26.53 -9.43
C SER A 43 1.23 -26.85 -8.62
N ASP A 44 1.24 -26.49 -7.33
CA ASP A 44 1.77 -27.41 -6.33
C ASP A 44 1.10 -27.23 -4.96
N VAL A 45 0.76 -28.36 -4.38
CA VAL A 45 0.13 -28.54 -3.09
C VAL A 45 1.22 -29.05 -2.14
N GLY A 46 1.29 -28.49 -0.93
CA GLY A 46 1.94 -29.17 0.19
C GLY A 46 3.34 -28.68 0.55
N GLY A 47 3.63 -28.73 1.86
CA GLY A 47 4.97 -28.54 2.38
C GLY A 47 5.02 -27.91 3.77
N TYR A 48 4.51 -28.62 4.77
CA TYR A 48 4.94 -28.43 6.16
C TYR A 48 6.42 -28.85 6.23
N GLY A 49 7.32 -27.96 6.68
CA GLY A 49 8.74 -28.30 6.78
C GLY A 49 9.55 -27.18 7.38
N GLY A 50 9.96 -27.35 8.63
CA GLY A 50 10.81 -26.42 9.35
C GLY A 50 12.17 -26.22 8.68
N GLY A 51 12.60 -24.97 8.65
CA GLY A 51 13.89 -24.52 8.13
C GLY A 51 13.76 -23.04 7.87
N GLY A 52 14.45 -22.22 8.68
CA GLY A 52 14.26 -20.78 8.76
C GLY A 52 14.09 -20.11 7.40
N SER A 53 12.83 -19.77 7.06
CA SER A 53 12.53 -18.93 5.92
C SER A 53 13.04 -17.54 6.26
N PHE A 54 14.28 -17.27 5.90
CA PHE A 54 14.74 -15.90 5.79
C PHE A 54 13.98 -15.29 4.61
N PRO A 55 13.10 -14.32 4.88
CA PRO A 55 12.37 -13.66 3.83
C PRO A 55 13.37 -12.87 2.99
N VAL A 56 13.21 -12.92 1.67
CA VAL A 56 14.08 -12.34 0.62
C VAL A 56 14.36 -10.83 0.81
N ASN A 57 13.74 -10.17 1.79
CA ASN A 57 13.85 -8.75 2.09
C ASN A 57 14.08 -8.43 3.59
N GLY A 58 14.36 -9.42 4.45
CA GLY A 58 14.57 -9.20 5.89
C GLY A 58 13.31 -8.86 6.70
N LEU A 59 12.11 -8.97 6.09
CA LEU A 59 10.81 -8.71 6.73
C LEU A 59 10.16 -9.98 7.24
N THR A 60 9.74 -10.04 8.51
CA THR A 60 9.02 -11.22 9.03
C THR A 60 7.76 -11.54 8.20
N ALA A 61 7.27 -12.78 8.25
CA ALA A 61 6.07 -13.19 7.51
C ALA A 61 4.87 -12.25 7.74
N HIS A 62 4.69 -11.82 8.99
CA HIS A 62 3.66 -10.84 9.37
C HIS A 62 3.91 -9.45 8.77
N GLN A 63 5.15 -8.96 8.76
CA GLN A 63 5.51 -7.70 8.12
C GLN A 63 5.27 -7.73 6.61
N SER A 64 5.65 -8.81 5.93
CA SER A 64 5.37 -8.99 4.50
C SER A 64 3.87 -9.02 4.20
N GLN A 65 3.07 -9.62 5.07
CA GLN A 65 1.62 -9.67 4.90
C GLN A 65 0.98 -8.28 5.04
N VAL A 66 1.35 -7.52 6.08
CA VAL A 66 0.90 -6.12 6.28
C VAL A 66 1.33 -5.25 5.10
N LEU A 67 2.59 -5.35 4.69
CA LEU A 67 3.13 -4.57 3.57
C LEU A 67 2.38 -4.85 2.25
N ASN A 68 2.10 -6.13 1.96
CA ASN A 68 1.38 -6.50 0.76
C ASN A 68 -0.06 -5.96 0.75
N LEU A 69 -0.74 -5.90 1.90
CA LEU A 69 -2.07 -5.28 1.98
C LEU A 69 -2.02 -3.78 1.70
N ILE A 70 -1.05 -3.07 2.28
CA ILE A 70 -0.89 -1.62 2.08
C ILE A 70 -0.54 -1.31 0.62
N LYS A 71 0.41 -2.06 0.02
CA LYS A 71 0.85 -1.84 -1.36
C LYS A 71 -0.26 -2.06 -2.39
N ASN A 72 -1.19 -2.98 -2.10
CA ASN A 72 -2.32 -3.28 -2.97
C ASN A 72 -3.58 -2.46 -2.61
N CYS A 73 -3.49 -1.52 -1.67
CA CYS A 73 -4.62 -0.67 -1.31
C CYS A 73 -4.95 0.30 -2.46
N PRO A 74 -6.14 0.21 -3.08
CA PRO A 74 -6.53 1.13 -4.15
C PRO A 74 -6.98 2.49 -3.62
N ILE A 75 -7.24 2.58 -2.31
CA ILE A 75 -7.79 3.76 -1.64
C ILE A 75 -6.65 4.74 -1.37
N PRO A 76 -6.79 5.99 -1.81
CA PRO A 76 -5.72 6.96 -1.68
C PRO A 76 -5.43 7.46 -0.28
N GLU A 77 -6.44 7.47 0.57
CA GLU A 77 -6.33 7.74 2.01
C GLU A 77 -5.59 6.59 2.73
N GLY A 78 -5.35 5.48 2.03
CA GLY A 78 -4.74 4.28 2.57
C GLY A 78 -5.76 3.39 3.28
N MET A 79 -5.24 2.57 4.20
CA MET A 79 -6.03 1.62 4.97
C MET A 79 -5.87 1.92 6.46
N SER A 80 -6.98 1.98 7.18
CA SER A 80 -6.97 2.16 8.63
C SER A 80 -6.43 0.93 9.36
N LEU A 81 -5.95 1.12 10.59
CA LEU A 81 -5.50 0.02 11.44
C LEU A 81 -6.62 -1.00 11.72
N GLN A 82 -7.86 -0.54 11.81
CA GLN A 82 -9.03 -1.38 12.00
C GLN A 82 -9.29 -2.25 10.77
N GLU A 83 -9.20 -1.68 9.56
CA GLU A 83 -9.34 -2.43 8.31
C GLU A 83 -8.21 -3.44 8.12
N LEU A 84 -6.96 -3.06 8.45
CA LEU A 84 -5.83 -3.99 8.48
C LEU A 84 -6.10 -5.17 9.41
N LYS A 85 -6.60 -4.90 10.63
CA LYS A 85 -6.95 -5.95 11.58
C LYS A 85 -8.03 -6.88 11.04
N VAL A 86 -9.06 -6.33 10.40
CA VAL A 86 -10.13 -7.13 9.78
C VAL A 86 -9.56 -8.03 8.69
N GLN A 87 -8.71 -7.51 7.80
CA GLN A 87 -8.12 -8.32 6.72
C GLN A 87 -7.09 -9.34 7.21
N LEU A 88 -6.41 -9.07 8.32
CA LEU A 88 -5.35 -9.92 8.86
C LEU A 88 -5.85 -10.99 9.85
N HIS A 89 -7.16 -11.04 10.16
CA HIS A 89 -7.97 -11.99 10.98
C HIS A 89 -7.31 -12.67 12.21
N ASN A 90 -6.12 -13.26 12.06
CA ASN A 90 -5.32 -13.94 13.09
C ASN A 90 -4.18 -13.11 13.66
N MET A 91 -4.10 -11.81 13.35
CA MET A 91 -3.04 -10.92 13.84
C MET A 91 -3.56 -10.01 14.96
N SER A 92 -2.83 -9.94 16.08
CA SER A 92 -3.15 -9.02 17.18
C SER A 92 -2.76 -7.59 16.81
N MET A 93 -3.45 -6.62 17.43
CA MET A 93 -3.12 -5.19 17.26
C MET A 93 -1.68 -4.84 17.67
N SER A 94 -1.10 -5.62 18.59
CA SER A 94 0.28 -5.45 19.03
C SER A 94 1.31 -5.89 17.98
N THR A 95 0.92 -6.75 17.03
CA THR A 95 1.78 -7.20 15.93
C THR A 95 1.62 -6.30 14.70
N ILE A 96 0.48 -5.59 14.60
CA ILE A 96 0.19 -4.63 13.52
C ILE A 96 0.81 -3.24 13.80
N LYS A 97 0.88 -2.80 15.07
CA LYS A 97 1.48 -1.52 15.49
C LYS A 97 2.97 -1.65 15.81
#